data_AF-A0A8J7S7X1-F1
#
_entry.id   AF-A0A8J7S7X1-F1
#
_cell.length_a   1.000
_cell.length_b   1.000
_cell.length_c   1.000
_cell.angle_alpha   90.00
_cell.angle_beta   90.00
_cell.angle_gamma   90.00
#
_symmetry.space_group_name_H-M   'P 1'
#
loop_
_entity.id
_entity.type
_entity.pdbx_description
1 polymer ?
#
loop_
_entity_poly.entity_id
_entity_poly.type
_entity_poly.pdbx_seq_one_letter_code
_entity_poly.pdbx_strand_id
1 'polypeptide(L)'
;MAFRIPPMPVILAVTAGLLFQCSGKPIESDDAGETGVPDLAESQEFSIEELDKFAGTYASVDDLPDVSVFRDEERLFARFAGASVKPLYAVSENKFENSTLDARFRFEEFRNDLAQNLYYQPGEEDAYLFRRMIEADVAIDPEIIFMETEDLDEYTGTYEMPGGLKLTISRDNDSLTAGISGQDDMKIRPRERDVFFYREVDAELHFHRDSDGKVNAATLHQDGQQLKFLKK
;
A
#
# COMPACT_ATOMS: atom_id res chain seq x y z
N MET A 1 34.43 5.67 -29.27
CA MET A 1 33.93 6.41 -28.08
C MET A 1 32.59 5.80 -27.70
N ALA A 2 32.57 4.99 -26.63
CA ALA A 2 31.32 4.38 -26.14
C ALA A 2 30.64 5.39 -25.19
N PHE A 3 29.43 5.82 -25.55
CA PHE A 3 28.57 6.62 -24.68
C PHE A 3 28.09 5.71 -23.54
N ARG A 4 28.62 5.93 -22.33
CA ARG A 4 28.06 5.38 -21.09
C ARG A 4 26.83 6.21 -20.74
N ILE A 5 25.65 5.63 -20.87
CA ILE A 5 24.41 6.19 -20.33
C ILE A 5 24.46 5.96 -18.81
N PRO A 6 24.42 7.00 -17.94
CA PRO A 6 24.27 6.81 -16.50
C PRO A 6 22.89 6.20 -16.18
N PRO A 7 22.76 5.34 -15.14
CA PRO A 7 21.46 4.80 -14.74
C PRO A 7 20.56 5.94 -14.24
N MET A 8 19.36 6.06 -14.82
CA MET A 8 18.30 6.93 -14.30
C MET A 8 17.67 6.27 -13.07
N PRO A 9 17.36 7.01 -11.98
CA PRO A 9 16.58 6.46 -10.89
C PRO A 9 15.15 6.25 -11.40
N VAL A 10 14.66 5.01 -11.29
CA VAL A 10 13.23 4.70 -11.46
C VAL A 10 12.54 5.20 -10.20
N ILE A 11 12.18 6.46 -10.20
CA ILE A 11 11.25 7.03 -9.22
C ILE A 11 9.85 6.67 -9.69
N LEU A 12 9.07 6.11 -8.77
CA LEU A 12 7.69 5.67 -8.93
C LEU A 12 6.89 6.67 -9.79
N ALA A 13 6.66 6.31 -11.06
CA ALA A 13 5.80 7.09 -11.94
C ALA A 13 4.36 6.69 -11.64
N VAL A 14 3.69 7.45 -10.77
CA VAL A 14 2.22 7.47 -10.77
C VAL A 14 1.82 8.19 -12.06
N THR A 15 1.48 7.42 -13.08
CA THR A 15 1.00 7.98 -14.35
C THR A 15 -0.35 8.64 -14.15
N ALA A 16 -0.34 9.95 -13.92
CA ALA A 16 -1.47 10.81 -14.19
C ALA A 16 -1.72 10.81 -15.71
N GLY A 17 -2.89 10.33 -16.13
CA GLY A 17 -3.29 10.24 -17.52
C GLY A 17 -3.29 11.62 -18.20
N LEU A 18 -2.35 11.81 -19.13
CA LEU A 18 -2.31 12.99 -20.00
C LEU A 18 -3.10 12.67 -21.27
N LEU A 19 -4.28 13.29 -21.43
CA LEU A 19 -5.02 13.24 -22.69
C LEU A 19 -4.36 14.13 -23.74
N PHE A 20 -4.07 13.50 -24.89
CA PHE A 20 -3.56 14.07 -26.12
C PHE A 20 -4.34 15.31 -26.59
N GLN A 21 -3.62 16.37 -26.95
CA GLN A 21 -4.10 17.42 -27.84
C GLN A 21 -3.95 16.94 -29.30
N CYS A 22 -5.07 16.77 -30.00
CA CYS A 22 -5.09 16.79 -31.46
C CYS A 22 -5.87 18.03 -31.94
N SER A 23 -5.14 18.91 -32.63
CA SER A 23 -5.68 20.07 -33.34
C SER A 23 -6.37 19.62 -34.63
N GLY A 24 -7.66 19.90 -34.78
CA GLY A 24 -8.43 19.79 -36.02
C GLY A 24 -9.68 20.66 -35.92
N LYS A 25 -9.82 21.64 -36.83
CA LYS A 25 -10.86 22.69 -36.85
C LYS A 25 -12.13 22.22 -37.62
N PRO A 26 -13.24 22.97 -37.59
CA PRO A 26 -14.52 22.61 -36.95
C PRO A 26 -15.56 22.03 -37.92
N ILE A 27 -16.55 21.31 -37.37
CA ILE A 27 -17.81 20.99 -38.06
C ILE A 27 -18.96 21.37 -37.11
N GLU A 28 -19.61 22.51 -37.38
CA GLU A 28 -21.00 22.82 -36.96
C GLU A 28 -21.95 21.81 -37.62
N SER A 29 -23.09 21.36 -37.06
CA SER A 29 -23.83 21.68 -35.85
C SER A 29 -24.87 20.56 -35.60
N ASP A 30 -25.45 20.57 -34.38
CA ASP A 30 -26.78 20.08 -33.99
C ASP A 30 -27.09 18.57 -34.04
N ASP A 31 -26.94 17.90 -32.89
CA ASP A 31 -28.09 17.32 -32.18
C ASP A 31 -27.71 17.03 -30.71
N ALA A 32 -28.56 17.44 -29.78
CA ALA A 32 -28.36 17.32 -28.35
C ALA A 32 -28.72 15.91 -27.87
N GLY A 33 -27.71 15.06 -27.71
CA GLY A 33 -27.80 13.80 -26.97
C GLY A 33 -26.76 13.81 -25.86
N GLU A 34 -27.24 13.89 -24.62
CA GLU A 34 -26.45 13.94 -23.38
C GLU A 34 -25.27 12.96 -23.42
N THR A 35 -24.06 13.50 -23.35
CA THR A 35 -22.86 12.72 -23.08
C THR A 35 -22.97 12.19 -21.66
N GLY A 36 -23.42 10.95 -21.52
CA GLY A 36 -23.21 10.16 -20.32
C GLY A 36 -21.71 10.10 -20.09
N VAL A 37 -21.22 10.90 -19.14
CA VAL A 37 -19.96 10.62 -18.47
C VAL A 37 -20.10 9.18 -17.96
N PRO A 38 -19.20 8.24 -18.30
CA PRO A 38 -19.26 6.92 -17.69
C PRO A 38 -19.15 7.12 -16.18
N ASP A 39 -20.21 6.68 -15.51
CA ASP A 39 -20.38 6.63 -14.07
C ASP A 39 -19.11 6.06 -13.45
N LEU A 40 -18.40 6.90 -12.69
CA LEU A 40 -17.26 6.47 -11.90
C LEU A 40 -17.82 5.49 -10.87
N ALA A 41 -17.59 4.19 -11.12
CA ALA A 41 -18.06 3.09 -10.30
C ALA A 41 -18.06 3.47 -8.81
N GLU A 42 -19.25 3.42 -8.20
CA GLU A 42 -19.46 3.64 -6.78
C GLU A 42 -18.41 2.84 -5.99
N SER A 43 -17.42 3.54 -5.45
CA SER A 43 -16.46 2.94 -4.55
C SER A 43 -17.20 2.66 -3.26
N GLN A 44 -17.52 1.38 -3.01
CA GLN A 44 -18.23 0.99 -1.80
C GLN A 44 -17.32 1.23 -0.59
N GLU A 45 -17.66 2.21 0.23
CA GLU A 45 -17.00 2.47 1.51
C GLU A 45 -17.49 1.44 2.54
N PHE A 46 -16.56 0.71 3.14
CA PHE A 46 -16.85 -0.24 4.21
C PHE A 46 -16.58 0.42 5.57
N SER A 47 -17.40 0.09 6.57
CA SER A 47 -17.03 0.41 7.95
C SER A 47 -15.86 -0.48 8.42
N ILE A 48 -15.08 0.03 9.37
CA ILE A 48 -13.97 -0.69 9.99
C ILE A 48 -14.41 -2.06 10.53
N GLU A 49 -15.57 -2.11 11.19
CA GLU A 49 -16.13 -3.35 11.76
C GLU A 49 -16.49 -4.38 10.69
N GLU A 50 -16.87 -3.95 9.48
CA GLU A 50 -17.15 -4.87 8.37
C GLU A 50 -15.86 -5.41 7.78
N LEU A 51 -14.81 -4.59 7.69
CA LEU A 51 -13.49 -5.05 7.24
C LEU A 51 -12.87 -6.07 8.20
N ASP A 52 -13.06 -5.88 9.52
CA ASP A 52 -12.58 -6.82 10.53
C ASP A 52 -13.16 -8.24 10.37
N LYS A 53 -14.32 -8.38 9.73
CA LYS A 53 -14.93 -9.68 9.43
C LYS A 53 -14.11 -10.51 8.45
N PHE A 54 -13.38 -9.86 7.54
CA PHE A 54 -12.53 -10.51 6.54
C PHE A 54 -11.11 -10.74 7.03
N ALA A 55 -10.69 -10.03 8.07
CA ALA A 55 -9.35 -10.15 8.62
C ALA A 55 -9.18 -11.49 9.37
N GLY A 56 -8.13 -12.24 9.05
CA GLY A 56 -7.85 -13.57 9.58
C GLY A 56 -6.77 -14.29 8.77
N THR A 57 -6.35 -15.46 9.24
CA THR A 57 -5.44 -16.32 8.46
C THR A 57 -6.23 -17.43 7.79
N TYR A 58 -5.99 -17.63 6.49
CA TYR A 58 -6.68 -18.60 5.65
C TYR A 58 -5.68 -19.63 5.13
N ALA A 59 -5.88 -20.89 5.50
CA ALA A 59 -5.03 -22.01 5.09
C ALA A 59 -5.47 -22.55 3.73
N SER A 60 -4.51 -22.85 2.85
CA SER A 60 -4.83 -23.40 1.53
C SER A 60 -5.40 -24.82 1.63
N VAL A 61 -6.35 -25.15 0.76
CA VAL A 61 -6.82 -26.53 0.57
C VAL A 61 -5.95 -27.27 -0.45
N ASP A 62 -5.20 -26.55 -1.29
CA ASP A 62 -4.47 -27.07 -2.46
C ASP A 62 -2.93 -27.00 -2.29
N ASP A 63 -2.44 -27.02 -1.04
CA ASP A 63 -1.00 -27.00 -0.69
C ASP A 63 -0.26 -25.71 -1.14
N LEU A 64 -1.00 -24.61 -1.33
CA LEU A 64 -0.42 -23.28 -1.51
C LEU A 64 -0.02 -22.67 -0.15
N PRO A 65 0.90 -21.70 -0.13
CA PRO A 65 1.20 -20.94 1.09
C PRO A 65 -0.05 -20.26 1.66
N ASP A 66 -0.21 -20.30 2.98
CA ASP A 66 -1.32 -19.65 3.68
C ASP A 66 -1.40 -18.14 3.39
N VAL A 67 -2.60 -17.59 3.47
CA VAL A 67 -2.87 -16.16 3.29
C VAL A 67 -3.25 -15.54 4.62
N SER A 68 -2.46 -14.59 5.10
CA SER A 68 -2.87 -13.67 6.17
C SER A 68 -3.60 -12.50 5.54
N VAL A 69 -4.87 -12.29 5.88
CA VAL A 69 -5.61 -11.07 5.57
C VAL A 69 -5.70 -10.25 6.84
N PHE A 70 -5.33 -8.99 6.80
CA PHE A 70 -5.43 -8.09 7.95
C PHE A 70 -5.88 -6.72 7.51
N ARG A 71 -6.54 -6.02 8.44
CA ARG A 71 -6.98 -4.66 8.20
C ARG A 71 -5.89 -3.69 8.62
N ASP A 72 -5.85 -2.61 7.89
CA ASP A 72 -5.15 -1.41 8.26
C ASP A 72 -6.00 -0.19 8.00
N GLU A 73 -6.45 0.44 9.10
CA GLU A 73 -7.44 1.53 9.06
C GLU A 73 -8.67 1.11 8.25
N GLU A 74 -8.84 1.66 7.04
CA GLU A 74 -10.01 1.46 6.17
C GLU A 74 -9.71 0.52 4.99
N ARG A 75 -8.58 -0.20 5.01
CA ARG A 75 -8.20 -1.09 3.90
C ARG A 75 -7.76 -2.46 4.38
N LEU A 76 -8.12 -3.49 3.62
CA LEU A 76 -7.60 -4.84 3.81
C LEU A 76 -6.31 -5.04 3.04
N PHE A 77 -5.46 -5.88 3.59
CA PHE A 77 -4.21 -6.29 2.99
C PHE A 77 -4.08 -7.81 3.06
N ALA A 78 -3.56 -8.41 2.00
CA ALA A 78 -3.24 -9.83 1.94
C ALA A 78 -1.72 -10.02 1.95
N ARG A 79 -1.26 -11.00 2.73
CA ARG A 79 0.12 -11.48 2.73
C ARG A 79 0.09 -13.00 2.55
N PHE A 80 0.61 -13.48 1.43
CA PHE A 80 0.92 -14.90 1.25
C PHE A 80 2.17 -15.23 2.06
N ALA A 81 2.23 -16.40 2.70
CA ALA A 81 3.37 -16.75 3.54
C ALA A 81 4.71 -16.63 2.77
N GLY A 82 5.60 -15.76 3.25
CA GLY A 82 6.90 -15.46 2.62
C GLY A 82 6.90 -14.37 1.54
N ALA A 83 5.79 -13.66 1.30
CA ALA A 83 5.65 -12.66 0.24
C ALA A 83 5.39 -11.23 0.76
N SER A 84 5.51 -10.24 -0.14
CA SER A 84 5.15 -8.84 0.11
C SER A 84 3.65 -8.67 0.39
N VAL A 85 3.32 -7.73 1.26
CA VAL A 85 1.94 -7.32 1.55
C VAL A 85 1.28 -6.68 0.33
N LYS A 86 0.01 -6.99 0.07
CA LYS A 86 -0.75 -6.51 -1.10
C LYS A 86 -2.05 -5.84 -0.67
N PRO A 87 -2.31 -4.58 -1.08
CA PRO A 87 -3.57 -3.93 -0.78
C PRO A 87 -4.72 -4.62 -1.50
N LEU A 88 -5.86 -4.74 -0.82
CA LEU A 88 -7.11 -5.24 -1.40
C LEU A 88 -8.09 -4.08 -1.53
N TYR A 89 -8.55 -3.84 -2.75
CA TYR A 89 -9.53 -2.79 -3.06
C TYR A 89 -10.91 -3.41 -3.15
N ALA A 90 -11.86 -2.87 -2.40
CA ALA A 90 -13.25 -3.28 -2.44
C ALA A 90 -13.86 -3.09 -3.84
N VAL A 91 -14.57 -4.11 -4.32
CA VAL A 91 -15.38 -4.07 -5.54
C VAL A 91 -16.86 -4.27 -5.22
N SER A 92 -17.17 -5.14 -4.26
CA SER A 92 -18.51 -5.34 -3.70
C SER A 92 -18.41 -5.91 -2.29
N GLU A 93 -19.55 -6.08 -1.61
CA GLU A 93 -19.65 -6.54 -0.19
C GLU A 93 -18.62 -7.59 0.24
N ASN A 94 -18.35 -8.58 -0.61
CA ASN A 94 -17.44 -9.69 -0.31
C ASN A 94 -16.36 -9.92 -1.37
N LYS A 95 -16.17 -8.97 -2.29
CA LYS A 95 -15.22 -9.08 -3.40
C LYS A 95 -14.23 -7.94 -3.37
N PHE A 96 -12.96 -8.30 -3.45
CA PHE A 96 -11.84 -7.39 -3.49
C PHE A 96 -10.93 -7.70 -4.67
N GLU A 97 -10.17 -6.71 -5.13
CA GLU A 97 -9.24 -6.85 -6.24
C GLU A 97 -7.88 -6.22 -5.91
N ASN A 98 -6.84 -6.72 -6.56
CA ASN A 98 -5.53 -6.08 -6.60
C ASN A 98 -5.09 -5.97 -8.07
N SER A 99 -5.14 -4.76 -8.62
CA SER A 99 -4.81 -4.53 -10.04
C SER A 99 -3.35 -4.81 -10.38
N THR A 100 -2.42 -4.68 -9.42
CA THR A 100 -1.00 -4.99 -9.63
C THR A 100 -0.77 -6.49 -9.86
N LEU A 101 -1.56 -7.33 -9.19
CA LEU A 101 -1.53 -8.79 -9.35
C LEU A 101 -2.50 -9.30 -10.42
N ASP A 102 -3.33 -8.41 -10.98
CA ASP A 102 -4.51 -8.80 -11.77
C ASP A 102 -5.34 -9.87 -11.05
N ALA A 103 -5.54 -9.73 -9.74
CA ALA A 103 -6.10 -10.80 -8.91
C ALA A 103 -7.39 -10.39 -8.22
N ARG A 104 -8.28 -11.37 -8.03
CA ARG A 104 -9.57 -11.23 -7.35
C ARG A 104 -9.60 -12.09 -6.09
N PHE A 105 -10.16 -11.52 -5.03
CA PHE A 105 -10.35 -12.15 -3.72
C PHE A 105 -11.84 -12.11 -3.41
N ARG A 106 -12.46 -13.27 -3.21
CA ARG A 106 -13.87 -13.37 -2.83
C ARG A 106 -13.99 -14.10 -1.51
N PHE A 107 -14.67 -13.47 -0.55
CA PHE A 107 -14.90 -14.02 0.77
C PHE A 107 -16.31 -14.61 0.85
N GLU A 108 -16.45 -15.80 1.43
CA GLU A 108 -17.75 -16.47 1.58
C GLU A 108 -17.90 -17.16 2.92
N GLU A 109 -19.16 -17.51 3.23
CA GLU A 109 -19.61 -18.19 4.45
C GLU A 109 -19.25 -17.46 5.74
N PHE A 110 -20.22 -16.74 6.32
CA PHE A 110 -20.08 -16.09 7.61
C PHE A 110 -20.65 -16.99 8.72
N ARG A 111 -19.86 -17.90 9.29
CA ARG A 111 -20.28 -18.52 10.57
C ARG A 111 -19.76 -17.65 11.70
N ASN A 112 -20.68 -17.10 12.50
CA ASN A 112 -20.39 -16.14 13.58
C ASN A 112 -19.87 -14.78 13.08
N ASP A 113 -20.41 -14.27 11.96
CA ASP A 113 -20.08 -12.94 11.38
C ASP A 113 -18.63 -12.77 10.87
N LEU A 114 -17.87 -13.86 10.72
CA LEU A 114 -16.51 -13.85 10.17
C LEU A 114 -16.45 -14.62 8.85
N ALA A 115 -15.72 -14.11 7.86
CA ALA A 115 -15.54 -14.80 6.58
C ALA A 115 -14.75 -16.10 6.76
N GLN A 116 -15.30 -17.24 6.33
CA GLN A 116 -14.69 -18.56 6.55
C GLN A 116 -13.95 -19.09 5.33
N ASN A 117 -14.38 -18.74 4.13
CA ASN A 117 -13.76 -19.15 2.88
C ASN A 117 -13.20 -17.93 2.17
N LEU A 118 -11.97 -18.05 1.67
CA LEU A 118 -11.36 -17.11 0.74
C LEU A 118 -11.09 -17.82 -0.57
N TYR A 119 -11.65 -17.29 -1.65
CA TYR A 119 -11.35 -17.69 -3.01
C TYR A 119 -10.37 -16.68 -3.62
N TYR A 120 -9.18 -17.14 -3.98
CA TYR A 120 -8.16 -16.34 -4.66
C TYR A 120 -8.09 -16.73 -6.12
N GLN A 121 -8.32 -15.79 -7.02
CA GLN A 121 -8.27 -16.00 -8.46
C GLN A 121 -7.20 -15.09 -9.09
N PRO A 122 -6.04 -15.64 -9.49
CA PRO A 122 -5.02 -14.88 -10.21
C PRO A 122 -5.36 -14.76 -11.70
N GLY A 123 -5.36 -13.55 -12.24
CA GLY A 123 -5.68 -13.28 -13.65
C GLY A 123 -7.02 -13.89 -14.08
N GLU A 124 -6.95 -14.65 -15.17
CA GLU A 124 -8.08 -15.40 -15.73
C GLU A 124 -8.02 -16.90 -15.39
N GLU A 125 -7.23 -17.30 -14.39
CA GLU A 125 -7.16 -18.70 -13.93
C GLU A 125 -8.36 -19.10 -13.06
N ASP A 126 -8.41 -20.38 -12.68
CA ASP A 126 -9.38 -20.90 -11.72
C ASP A 126 -9.11 -20.36 -10.31
N ALA A 127 -10.17 -20.29 -9.50
CA ALA A 127 -10.07 -19.82 -8.13
C ALA A 127 -9.58 -20.93 -7.18
N TYR A 128 -8.58 -20.61 -6.37
CA TYR A 128 -8.06 -21.47 -5.30
C TYR A 128 -8.81 -21.20 -3.99
N LEU A 129 -9.13 -22.26 -3.25
CA LEU A 129 -9.86 -22.16 -1.98
C LEU A 129 -8.93 -22.17 -0.78
N PHE A 130 -9.15 -21.22 0.12
CA PHE A 130 -8.53 -21.14 1.42
C PHE A 130 -9.60 -21.13 2.51
N ARG A 131 -9.35 -21.78 3.64
CA ARG A 131 -10.26 -21.84 4.79
C ARG A 131 -9.67 -21.12 5.99
N ARG A 132 -10.47 -20.28 6.63
CA ARG A 132 -10.06 -19.53 7.82
C ARG A 132 -9.66 -20.47 8.95
N MET A 133 -8.54 -20.17 9.58
CA MET A 133 -8.07 -20.81 10.80
C MET A 133 -8.73 -20.14 12.02
N ILE A 134 -9.52 -20.90 12.77
CA ILE A 134 -10.36 -20.41 13.87
C ILE A 134 -9.55 -20.04 15.13
N GLU A 135 -8.32 -20.54 15.28
CA GLU A 135 -7.49 -20.29 16.48
C GLU A 135 -6.57 -19.06 16.36
N ALA A 136 -6.60 -18.33 15.23
CA ALA A 136 -5.77 -17.16 14.97
C ALA A 136 -6.58 -15.86 15.03
N ASP A 137 -7.41 -15.71 16.08
CA ASP A 137 -8.11 -14.46 16.35
C ASP A 137 -7.12 -13.43 16.91
N VAL A 138 -6.54 -12.64 16.02
CA VAL A 138 -6.32 -11.18 16.12
C VAL A 138 -5.48 -10.80 14.90
N ALA A 139 -6.13 -10.20 13.89
CA ALA A 139 -5.47 -9.69 12.70
C ALA A 139 -4.90 -8.28 12.96
N ILE A 140 -3.98 -8.18 13.92
CA ILE A 140 -3.02 -7.07 13.99
C ILE A 140 -1.83 -7.51 13.15
N ASP A 141 -1.31 -6.65 12.28
CA ASP A 141 -0.11 -6.99 11.52
C ASP A 141 1.03 -7.34 12.49
N PRO A 142 1.52 -8.58 12.49
CA PRO A 142 2.60 -9.00 13.38
C PRO A 142 3.92 -8.27 13.09
N GLU A 143 4.02 -7.56 11.98
CA GLU A 143 5.20 -6.75 11.63
C GLU A 143 5.17 -5.34 12.21
N ILE A 144 4.09 -4.91 12.88
CA ILE A 144 4.00 -3.57 13.46
C ILE A 144 4.20 -3.62 14.97
N ILE A 145 5.05 -2.73 15.49
CA ILE A 145 5.10 -2.42 16.92
C ILE A 145 4.23 -1.18 17.20
N PHE A 146 3.58 -1.14 18.35
CA PHE A 146 2.95 0.10 18.81
C PHE A 146 4.00 1.01 19.42
N MET A 147 4.03 2.27 18.99
CA MET A 147 4.85 3.33 19.57
C MET A 147 3.92 4.39 20.14
N GLU A 148 4.30 4.98 21.28
CA GLU A 148 3.56 6.08 21.85
C GLU A 148 3.65 7.30 20.93
N THR A 149 2.63 8.16 20.98
CA THR A 149 2.55 9.33 20.10
C THR A 149 3.76 10.25 20.21
N GLU A 150 4.26 10.43 21.42
CA GLU A 150 5.43 11.27 21.70
C GLU A 150 6.72 10.68 21.10
N ASP A 151 6.84 9.36 21.00
CA ASP A 151 8.01 8.70 20.40
C ASP A 151 8.02 8.89 18.87
N LEU A 152 6.84 8.91 18.23
CA LEU A 152 6.71 9.11 16.79
C LEU A 152 7.12 10.53 16.35
N ASP A 153 6.94 11.52 17.22
CA ASP A 153 7.32 12.91 16.95
C ASP A 153 8.85 13.08 16.75
N GLU A 154 9.68 12.19 17.34
CA GLU A 154 11.14 12.22 17.18
C GLU A 154 11.60 12.06 15.72
N TYR A 155 10.81 11.36 14.91
CA TYR A 155 11.11 11.07 13.50
C TYR A 155 10.62 12.16 12.56
N THR A 156 9.69 13.01 13.00
CA THR A 156 9.11 14.07 12.15
C THR A 156 10.15 15.10 11.74
N GLY A 157 9.96 15.69 10.56
CA GLY A 157 10.80 16.74 10.02
C GLY A 157 11.20 16.52 8.56
N THR A 158 12.00 17.45 8.04
CA THR A 158 12.54 17.37 6.68
C THR A 158 13.96 16.84 6.72
N TYR A 159 14.21 15.83 5.90
CA TYR A 159 15.50 15.23 5.65
C TYR A 159 15.92 15.55 4.22
N GLU A 160 17.20 15.81 3.99
CA GLU A 160 17.71 16.18 2.67
C GLU A 160 19.01 15.43 2.38
N MET A 161 19.18 15.01 1.13
CA MET A 161 20.43 14.44 0.66
C MET A 161 21.16 15.39 -0.32
N PRO A 162 22.47 15.21 -0.53
CA PRO A 162 23.19 15.95 -1.57
C PRO A 162 22.52 15.77 -2.93
N GLY A 163 22.19 16.89 -3.59
CA GLY A 163 21.40 16.90 -4.83
C GLY A 163 19.99 17.48 -4.68
N GLY A 164 19.58 17.83 -3.46
CA GLY A 164 18.36 18.62 -3.20
C GLY A 164 17.07 17.80 -3.12
N LEU A 165 17.15 16.47 -3.21
CA LEU A 165 16.02 15.59 -2.95
C LEU A 165 15.68 15.62 -1.46
N LYS A 166 14.40 15.85 -1.14
CA LYS A 166 13.89 15.95 0.22
C LYS A 166 12.98 14.77 0.53
N LEU A 167 13.12 14.25 1.74
CA LEU A 167 12.21 13.31 2.38
C LEU A 167 11.54 14.06 3.55
N THR A 168 10.22 14.16 3.52
CA THR A 168 9.44 14.79 4.59
C THR A 168 8.74 13.70 5.38
N ILE A 169 8.95 13.69 6.70
CA ILE A 169 8.24 12.81 7.62
C ILE A 169 7.25 13.66 8.42
N SER A 170 5.97 13.33 8.31
CA SER A 170 4.87 14.08 8.92
C SER A 170 4.06 13.18 9.85
N ARG A 171 3.43 13.80 10.85
CA ARG A 171 2.51 13.12 11.77
C ARG A 171 1.16 12.91 11.09
N ASP A 172 0.61 11.71 11.24
CA ASP A 172 -0.76 11.36 10.84
C ASP A 172 -1.41 10.52 11.93
N ASN A 173 -2.15 11.18 12.85
CA ASN A 173 -2.78 10.59 14.03
C ASN A 173 -1.80 9.72 14.83
N ASP A 174 -1.98 8.39 14.87
CA ASP A 174 -1.13 7.42 15.58
C ASP A 174 -0.04 6.81 14.68
N SER A 175 0.22 7.43 13.52
CA SER A 175 1.18 6.97 12.52
C SER A 175 2.03 8.10 11.94
N LEU A 176 2.91 7.76 11.00
CA LEU A 176 3.70 8.73 10.25
C LEU A 176 3.42 8.57 8.75
N THR A 177 3.51 9.67 8.01
CA THR A 177 3.62 9.65 6.55
C THR A 177 5.01 10.06 6.14
N ALA A 178 5.47 9.52 5.02
CA ALA A 178 6.77 9.80 4.43
C ALA A 178 6.61 10.12 2.94
N GLY A 179 7.03 11.32 2.56
CA GLY A 179 6.95 11.82 1.19
C GLY A 179 8.31 12.19 0.63
N ILE A 180 8.62 11.72 -0.57
CA ILE A 180 9.77 12.19 -1.33
C ILE A 180 9.31 13.36 -2.21
N SER A 181 10.07 14.46 -2.24
CA SER A 181 9.75 15.64 -3.06
C SER A 181 9.42 15.26 -4.50
N GLY A 182 8.20 15.58 -4.94
CA GLY A 182 7.70 15.26 -6.28
C GLY A 182 6.94 13.93 -6.40
N GLN A 183 6.72 13.24 -5.28
CA GLN A 183 5.88 12.05 -5.14
C GLN A 183 4.80 12.30 -4.09
N ASP A 184 3.75 11.49 -4.10
CA ASP A 184 2.73 11.51 -3.05
C ASP A 184 3.29 10.99 -1.72
N ASP A 185 2.80 11.56 -0.62
CA ASP A 185 3.14 11.10 0.74
C ASP A 185 2.47 9.74 0.98
N MET A 186 3.22 8.78 1.49
CA MET A 186 2.72 7.44 1.79
C MET A 186 2.84 7.15 3.28
N LYS A 187 1.88 6.40 3.82
CA LYS A 187 1.88 5.99 5.23
C LYS A 187 3.02 5.00 5.50
N ILE A 188 3.75 5.23 6.58
CA ILE A 188 4.82 4.35 7.07
C ILE A 188 4.49 3.84 8.46
N ARG A 189 4.93 2.61 8.76
CA ARG A 189 4.65 1.94 10.03
C ARG A 189 5.92 1.48 10.71
N PRO A 190 6.02 1.61 12.05
CA PRO A 190 7.17 1.12 12.78
C PRO A 190 7.15 -0.41 12.83
N ARG A 191 8.23 -1.01 12.35
CA ARG A 191 8.54 -2.44 12.51
C ARG A 191 9.41 -2.69 13.73
N GLU A 192 10.33 -1.76 13.95
CA GLU A 192 11.19 -1.68 15.13
C GLU A 192 11.36 -0.20 15.50
N ARG A 193 11.98 0.10 16.64
CA ARG A 193 12.13 1.48 17.15
C ARG A 193 12.55 2.47 16.05
N ASP A 194 13.60 2.16 15.29
CA ASP A 194 14.14 3.06 14.27
C ASP A 194 14.00 2.49 12.84
N VAL A 195 13.15 1.48 12.65
CA VAL A 195 12.90 0.85 11.34
C VAL A 195 11.42 0.95 11.01
N PHE A 196 11.12 1.68 9.94
CA PHE A 196 9.77 1.88 9.44
C PHE A 196 9.65 1.27 8.05
N PHE A 197 8.46 0.85 7.65
CA PHE A 197 8.22 0.29 6.32
C PHE A 197 6.99 0.91 5.67
N TYR A 198 7.00 0.93 4.35
CA TYR A 198 5.84 1.23 3.54
C TYR A 198 5.05 -0.05 3.31
N ARG A 199 3.73 0.03 3.36
CA ARG A 199 2.89 -1.15 3.16
C ARG A 199 2.54 -1.40 1.68
N GLU A 200 2.42 -0.32 0.91
CA GLU A 200 1.99 -0.37 -0.49
C GLU A 200 3.14 -0.63 -1.47
N VAL A 201 4.38 -0.38 -1.04
CA VAL A 201 5.61 -0.62 -1.80
C VAL A 201 6.63 -1.35 -0.92
N ASP A 202 7.48 -2.18 -1.54
CA ASP A 202 8.52 -2.93 -0.84
C ASP A 202 9.72 -2.02 -0.53
N ALA A 203 9.54 -1.17 0.49
CA ALA A 203 10.52 -0.19 0.92
C ALA A 203 10.54 -0.01 2.45
N GLU A 204 11.72 0.33 2.98
CA GLU A 204 11.95 0.58 4.40
C GLU A 204 12.70 1.90 4.62
N LEU A 205 12.42 2.56 5.75
CA LEU A 205 13.13 3.71 6.28
C LEU A 205 13.85 3.32 7.56
N HIS A 206 15.18 3.39 7.52
CA HIS A 206 16.04 3.13 8.67
C HIS A 206 16.52 4.47 9.21
N PHE A 207 16.03 4.86 10.38
CA PHE A 207 16.43 6.09 11.05
C PHE A 207 17.73 5.89 11.82
N HIS A 208 18.55 6.94 11.85
CA HIS A 208 19.83 6.94 12.54
C HIS A 208 19.83 8.03 13.58
N ARG A 209 20.43 7.72 14.73
CA ARG A 209 20.57 8.64 15.86
C ARG A 209 22.02 9.09 16.00
N ASP A 210 22.20 10.32 16.50
CA ASP A 210 23.51 10.84 16.88
C ASP A 210 23.96 10.33 18.27
N SER A 211 25.11 10.83 18.73
CA SER A 211 25.67 10.49 20.05
C SER A 211 24.81 10.95 21.23
N ASP A 212 23.93 11.92 21.01
CA ASP A 212 23.01 12.44 22.03
C ASP A 212 21.67 11.69 21.99
N GLY A 213 21.55 10.67 21.13
CA GLY A 213 20.35 9.84 20.97
C GLY A 213 19.27 10.46 20.09
N LYS A 214 19.53 11.59 19.40
CA LYS A 214 18.55 12.27 18.55
C LYS A 214 18.59 11.74 17.13
N VAL A 215 17.41 11.53 16.54
CA VAL A 215 17.30 11.16 15.11
C VAL A 215 17.90 12.28 14.26
N ASN A 216 18.93 11.95 13.46
CA ASN A 216 19.69 12.91 12.66
C ASN A 216 19.79 12.53 11.18
N ALA A 217 19.35 11.33 10.80
CA ALA A 217 19.33 10.87 9.42
C ALA A 217 18.30 9.76 9.21
N ALA A 218 17.96 9.52 7.95
CA ALA A 218 17.16 8.39 7.51
C ALA A 218 17.80 7.76 6.27
N THR A 219 17.72 6.45 6.12
CA THR A 219 18.11 5.73 4.92
C THR A 219 16.88 5.04 4.35
N LEU A 220 16.50 5.38 3.12
CA LEU A 220 15.48 4.67 2.35
C LEU A 220 16.11 3.46 1.67
N HIS A 221 15.57 2.28 1.93
CA HIS A 221 15.88 1.01 1.29
C HIS A 221 14.72 0.65 0.36
N GLN A 222 14.97 0.55 -0.94
CA GLN A 222 13.95 0.17 -1.92
C GLN A 222 14.62 -0.49 -3.13
N ASP A 223 14.10 -1.63 -3.60
CA ASP A 223 14.59 -2.35 -4.79
C ASP A 223 16.12 -2.61 -4.76
N GLY A 224 16.67 -2.87 -3.57
CA GLY A 224 18.12 -3.08 -3.35
C GLY A 224 18.97 -1.81 -3.40
N GLN A 225 18.36 -0.63 -3.57
CA GLN A 225 19.03 0.67 -3.50
C GLN A 225 18.93 1.27 -2.09
N GLN A 226 19.88 2.15 -1.75
CA GLN A 226 19.92 2.87 -0.48
C GLN A 226 20.14 4.36 -0.71
N LEU A 227 19.23 5.19 -0.20
CA LEU A 227 19.34 6.66 -0.26
C LEU A 227 19.37 7.23 1.15
N LYS A 228 20.48 7.88 1.52
CA LYS A 228 20.66 8.48 2.84
C LYS A 228 20.34 9.97 2.82
N PHE A 229 19.46 10.38 3.71
CA PHE A 229 19.03 11.76 3.95
C PHE A 229 19.47 12.20 5.35
N LEU A 230 19.91 13.46 5.48
CA LEU A 230 20.26 14.07 6.76
C LEU A 230 19.13 14.95 7.23
N LYS A 231 18.78 14.86 8.51
CA LYS A 231 17.76 15.71 9.13
C LYS A 231 18.24 17.16 9.15
N LYS A 232 17.35 18.09 8.83
CA LYS A 232 17.63 19.53 8.81
C LYS A 232 17.40 20.19 10.14
#